data_AF-A0A936FHQ5-F1
#
_entry.id   AF-A0A936FHQ5-F1
#
_cell.length_a   1.000
_cell.length_b   1.000
_cell.length_c   1.000
_cell.angle_alpha   90.00
_cell.angle_beta   90.00
_cell.angle_gamma   90.00
#
_symmetry.space_group_name_H-M   'P 1'
#
loop_
_entity.id
_entity.type
_entity.pdbx_description
1 polymer ?
#
loop_
_entity_poly.entity_id
_entity_poly.type
_entity_poly.pdbx_seq_one_letter_code
_entity_poly.pdbx_strand_id
1 'polypeptide(L)' 'MTSIAWPRWLFWIVVIGFVAWDFGASAPVNLRLEPPIIAAGSGVPTSGGHCARPK' A
#
# COMPACT_ATOMS: atom_id res chain seq x y z
N MET A 1 -19.88 24.93 -23.37
CA MET A 1 -18.71 24.47 -22.59
C MET A 1 -18.41 23.04 -22.99
N THR A 2 -17.49 22.83 -23.95
CA THR A 2 -17.08 21.51 -24.39
C THR A 2 -16.14 20.91 -23.35
N SER A 3 -16.62 19.93 -22.59
CA SER A 3 -15.79 19.19 -21.64
C SER A 3 -14.82 18.32 -22.43
N ILE A 4 -13.58 18.76 -22.54
CA ILE A 4 -12.48 17.90 -23.00
C ILE A 4 -12.28 16.86 -21.88
N ALA A 5 -12.76 15.63 -22.11
CA ALA A 5 -12.61 14.52 -21.17
C ALA A 5 -11.19 13.92 -21.17
N TRP A 6 -10.32 14.39 -22.07
CA TRP A 6 -8.95 13.94 -22.29
C TRP A 6 -8.06 13.96 -21.03
N PRO A 7 -7.96 15.04 -20.23
CA PRO A 7 -7.12 15.05 -19.03
C PRO A 7 -7.59 14.04 -17.98
N ARG A 8 -8.90 13.76 -17.90
CA ARG A 8 -9.44 12.75 -16.98
C ARG A 8 -8.98 11.34 -17.38
N TRP A 9 -9.04 11.01 -18.67
CA TRP A 9 -8.59 9.70 -19.13
C TRP A 9 -7.08 9.54 -19.05
N LEU A 10 -6.31 10.57 -19.42
CA LEU A 10 -4.85 10.56 -19.24
C LEU A 10 -4.47 10.33 -17.77
N PHE A 11 -5.11 11.03 -16.84
CA PHE A 11 -4.89 10.84 -15.41
C PHE A 11 -5.09 9.38 -15.01
N TRP A 12 -6.22 8.78 -15.38
CA TRP A 12 -6.51 7.39 -15.02
C TRP A 12 -5.57 6.38 -15.68
N ILE A 13 -5.15 6.61 -16.93
CA ILE A 13 -4.15 5.78 -17.61
C ILE A 13 -2.83 5.79 -16.83
N VAL A 14 -2.36 6.97 -16.42
CA VAL A 14 -1.13 7.12 -15.65
C VAL A 14 -1.25 6.43 -14.29
N VAL A 15 -2.35 6.64 -13.57
CA VAL A 15 -2.57 6.00 -12.25
C VAL A 15 -2.61 4.48 -12.36
N ILE A 16 -3.36 3.93 -13.32
CA ILE A 16 -3.47 2.48 -13.50
C ILE A 16 -2.11 1.89 -13.90
N GLY A 17 -1.38 2.54 -14.81
CA GLY A 17 -0.04 2.10 -15.21
C GLY A 17 0.93 2.10 -14.04
N PHE A 18 0.90 3.13 -13.20
CA PHE A 18 1.72 3.22 -12.00
C PHE A 18 1.41 2.08 -11.02
N VAL A 19 0.14 1.84 -10.71
CA VAL A 19 -0.28 0.77 -9.77
C VAL A 19 0.09 -0.61 -10.30
N ALA A 20 -0.10 -0.87 -11.60
CA ALA A 20 0.26 -2.15 -12.20
C ALA A 20 1.78 -2.40 -12.16
N TRP A 21 2.58 -1.36 -12.42
CA TRP A 21 4.03 -1.46 -12.29
C TRP A 21 4.46 -1.68 -10.84
N ASP A 22 3.96 -0.88 -9.90
CA ASP A 22 4.27 -1.01 -8.48
C ASP A 22 3.96 -2.43 -7.98
N PHE A 23 2.80 -2.98 -8.33
CA PHE A 23 2.42 -4.34 -7.93
C PHE A 23 3.37 -5.43 -8.44
N GLY A 24 3.94 -5.27 -9.63
CA GLY A 24 4.88 -6.23 -10.22
C GLY A 24 6.34 -6.02 -9.81
N ALA A 25 6.73 -4.79 -9.47
CA ALA A 25 8.11 -4.43 -9.16
C ALA A 25 8.40 -4.41 -7.65
N SER A 26 7.41 -4.12 -6.82
CA SER A 26 7.57 -4.06 -5.37
C SER A 26 7.82 -5.45 -4.78
N ALA A 27 8.75 -5.52 -3.83
CA ALA A 27 9.01 -6.75 -3.10
C ALA A 27 7.75 -7.18 -2.31
N PRO A 28 7.50 -8.49 -2.15
CA PRO A 28 6.40 -8.98 -1.33
C PRO A 28 6.49 -8.42 0.09
N VAL A 29 5.35 -8.02 0.65
CA VAL A 29 5.26 -7.55 2.03
C VAL A 29 5.80 -8.63 2.97
N ASN A 30 6.88 -8.31 3.66
CA ASN A 30 7.49 -9.21 4.63
C ASN A 30 6.90 -8.94 6.01
N LEU A 31 5.89 -9.74 6.38
CA LEU A 31 5.18 -9.67 7.66
C LEU A 31 6.08 -9.89 8.90
N ARG A 32 7.33 -10.33 8.71
CA ARG A 32 8.33 -10.51 9.78
C ARG A 32 9.31 -9.36 9.90
N LEU A 33 9.27 -8.43 8.94
CA LEU A 33 10.07 -7.20 8.92
C LEU A 33 9.18 -5.95 8.99
N GLU A 34 7.89 -6.12 9.32
CA GLU A 34 7.02 -4.99 9.59
C GLU A 34 7.71 -4.12 10.66
N PRO A 35 8.05 -2.85 10.35
CA PRO A 35 8.48 -1.94 11.38
C PRO A 35 7.43 -1.97 12.49
N PRO A 36 7.83 -1.97 13.77
CA PRO A 36 6.86 -1.96 14.86
C PRO A 36 5.86 -0.85 14.54
N ILE A 37 4.56 -1.18 14.54
CA ILE A 37 3.54 -0.19 14.25
C ILE A 37 3.83 0.98 15.19
N ILE A 38 4.32 2.10 14.63
CA ILE A 38 4.46 3.31 15.41
C ILE A 38 3.01 3.74 15.58
N ALA A 39 2.39 3.26 16.66
CA ALA A 39 1.07 3.67 17.05
C ALA A 39 1.20 5.17 17.35
N ALA A 40 0.92 6.01 16.35
CA ALA A 40 0.93 7.46 16.43
C ALA A 40 -0.23 8.00 17.30
N GLY A 41 -0.57 7.27 18.37
CA GLY A 41 -1.64 7.53 19.33
C GLY A 41 -2.22 6.25 19.91
N SER A 42 -1.64 5.72 21.00
CA SER A 42 -2.36 4.98 22.07
C SER A 42 -1.45 4.39 23.16
N GLY A 43 -0.11 4.44 23.02
CA GLY A 43 0.82 4.22 24.14
C GLY A 43 0.95 2.78 24.65
N VAL A 44 0.34 1.78 24.02
CA VAL A 44 0.52 0.36 24.37
C VAL A 44 1.49 -0.32 23.40
N PRO A 45 2.59 -0.94 23.88
CA PRO A 45 3.41 -1.79 23.04
C PRO A 45 2.58 -2.97 22.55
N THR A 46 2.54 -3.18 21.24
CA THR A 46 1.92 -4.39 20.70
C THR A 46 2.77 -5.57 21.17
N SER A 47 2.21 -6.45 21.99
CA SER A 47 2.80 -7.76 22.26
C SER A 47 2.64 -8.64 21.02
N GLY A 48 3.43 -8.35 19.99
CA GLY A 48 3.52 -9.20 18.82
C GLY A 48 4.32 -10.44 19.20
N GLY A 49 3.71 -11.64 19.17
CA GLY A 49 4.53 -12.85 19.30
C GLY A 49 3.88 -14.22 19.52
N HIS A 50 2.57 -14.37 19.73
CA HIS A 50 2.02 -15.70 20.06
C HIS A 50 1.13 -16.36 18.99
N CYS A 51 0.62 -15.61 18.01
CA CYS A 51 -0.30 -16.13 16.99
C CYS A 51 0.13 -15.84 15.55
N ALA A 52 1.40 -15.52 15.28
CA ALA A 52 1.87 -15.32 13.91
C ALA A 52 1.75 -16.66 13.14
N ARG A 53 0.79 -16.68 12.19
CA ARG A 53 0.26 -17.84 11.45
C ARG A 53 1.27 -18.95 11.12
N PRO A 54 0.91 -20.24 11.30
CA PRO A 54 1.62 -21.33 10.63
C PRO A 54 1.37 -21.26 9.11
N LYS A 55 2.30 -21.86 8.35
CA LYS A 55 2.31 -21.91 6.87
C LYS A 55 0.97 -22.32 6.27
#